data_AF-A0A5W2GWL8-F1
#
_entry.id   AF-A0A5W2GWL8-F1
#
_cell.length_a   1.000
_cell.length_b   1.000
_cell.length_c   1.000
_cell.angle_alpha   90.00
_cell.angle_beta   90.00
_cell.angle_gamma   90.00
#
_symmetry.space_group_name_H-M   'P 1'
#
loop_
_entity.id
_entity.type
_entity.pdbx_description
1 polymer ?
#
loop_
_entity_poly.entity_id
_entity_poly.type
_entity_poly.pdbx_seq_one_letter_code
_entity_poly.pdbx_strand_id
1 'polypeptide(L)'
;MGAYATPQVDQYWQVRTTGQIMLIRQPEDHVFSPEWHLNYRRVRLLHHPESTCVFVEDYGTCLSALDDPCVIELDLKEYNYWNLIYSNPDI
;
A
#
# COMPACT_ATOMS: atom_id res chain seq x y z
N MET A 1 -0.45 20.33 31.68
CA MET A 1 0.31 19.76 30.54
C MET A 1 -0.72 19.33 29.51
N GLY A 2 -0.75 19.95 28.32
CA GLY A 2 -1.68 19.56 27.27
C GLY A 2 -1.26 18.22 26.69
N ALA A 3 -2.18 17.27 26.60
CA ALA A 3 -1.94 16.05 25.83
C ALA A 3 -1.82 16.44 24.36
N TYR A 4 -0.64 16.33 23.78
CA TYR A 4 -0.47 16.45 22.34
C TYR A 4 -1.21 15.27 21.70
N ALA A 5 -2.13 15.55 20.78
CA ALA A 5 -2.81 14.50 20.03
C ALA A 5 -1.77 13.74 19.20
N THR A 6 -1.75 12.40 19.32
CA THR A 6 -0.86 11.58 18.52
C THR A 6 -1.17 11.75 17.04
N PRO A 7 -0.16 12.02 16.19
CA PRO A 7 -0.35 12.10 14.74
C PRO A 7 -1.04 10.83 14.21
N GLN A 8 -1.97 11.01 13.28
CA GLN A 8 -2.64 9.91 12.59
C GLN A 8 -1.98 9.69 11.24
N VAL A 9 -1.81 8.44 10.84
CA VAL A 9 -1.26 8.03 9.55
C VAL A 9 -2.19 7.08 8.85
N ASP A 10 -2.22 7.19 7.53
CA ASP A 10 -2.93 6.28 6.64
C ASP A 10 -1.95 5.18 6.19
N GLN A 11 -2.35 3.92 6.33
CA GLN A 11 -1.55 2.75 5.95
C GLN A 11 -2.36 1.77 5.11
N TYR A 12 -1.73 1.21 4.09
CA TYR A 12 -2.32 0.13 3.29
C TYR A 12 -1.88 -1.24 3.81
N TRP A 13 -2.86 -2.12 3.98
CA TRP A 13 -2.68 -3.48 4.47
C TRP A 13 -3.34 -4.47 3.53
N GLN A 14 -2.62 -5.52 3.17
CA GLN A 14 -3.13 -6.59 2.33
C GLN A 14 -3.43 -7.83 3.16
N VAL A 15 -4.62 -8.40 2.98
CA VAL A 15 -5.00 -9.72 3.50
C VAL A 15 -4.18 -10.78 2.77
N ARG A 16 -3.41 -11.58 3.52
CA ARG A 16 -2.50 -12.57 2.91
C ARG A 16 -3.23 -13.68 2.15
N THR A 17 -4.43 -14.04 2.58
CA THR A 17 -5.20 -15.16 2.01
C THR A 17 -5.98 -14.77 0.76
N THR A 18 -6.54 -13.55 0.71
CA THR A 18 -7.40 -13.11 -0.40
C THR A 18 -6.72 -12.10 -1.32
N GLY A 19 -5.61 -11.51 -0.91
CA GLY A 19 -4.96 -10.42 -1.62
C GLY A 19 -5.71 -9.08 -1.55
N GLN A 20 -6.82 -9.01 -0.82
CA GLN A 20 -7.61 -7.78 -0.68
C GLN A 20 -6.81 -6.70 0.05
N ILE A 21 -6.90 -5.46 -0.42
CA ILE A 21 -6.19 -4.30 0.13
C ILE A 21 -7.17 -3.45 0.94
N MET A 22 -6.73 -2.99 2.11
CA MET A 22 -7.49 -2.18 3.04
C MET A 22 -6.70 -0.92 3.42
N LEU A 23 -7.40 0.20 3.55
CA LEU A 23 -6.88 1.43 4.13
C LEU A 23 -7.21 1.45 5.63
N ILE A 24 -6.20 1.65 6.46
CA ILE A 24 -6.34 1.81 7.92
C ILE A 24 -5.76 3.15 8.33
N ARG A 25 -6.55 3.92 9.08
CA ARG A 25 -6.13 5.17 9.71
C ARG A 25 -5.96 4.96 11.20
N GLN A 26 -4.80 5.29 11.72
CA GLN A 26 -4.43 5.00 13.11
C GLN A 26 -3.33 5.92 13.62
N PRO A 27 -3.09 5.95 14.96
CA PRO A 27 -1.93 6.63 15.52
C PRO A 27 -0.61 6.17 14.88
N GLU A 28 0.32 7.09 14.67
CA GLU A 28 1.65 6.79 14.09
C GLU A 28 2.44 5.77 14.92
N ASP A 29 2.27 5.80 16.24
CA ASP A 29 2.89 4.89 17.20
C ASP A 29 2.10 3.59 17.44
N HIS A 30 1.03 3.35 16.67
CA HIS A 30 0.22 2.16 16.82
C HIS A 30 1.02 0.88 16.56
N VAL A 31 1.00 -0.04 17.52
CA VAL A 31 1.64 -1.36 17.41
C VAL A 31 0.58 -2.43 17.21
N PHE A 32 0.65 -3.12 16.08
CA PHE A 32 -0.22 -4.25 15.80
C PHE A 32 0.22 -5.53 16.53
N SER A 33 -0.73 -6.41 16.81
CA SER A 33 -0.44 -7.69 17.47
C SER A 33 0.31 -8.65 16.54
N PRO A 34 1.03 -9.66 17.08
CA PRO A 34 1.65 -10.69 16.25
C PRO A 34 0.64 -11.42 15.34
N GLU A 35 -0.57 -11.69 15.82
CA GLU A 35 -1.65 -12.33 15.05
C GLU A 35 -2.08 -11.48 13.85
N TRP A 36 -2.02 -10.15 13.98
CA TRP A 36 -2.25 -9.26 12.85
C TRP A 36 -1.23 -9.50 11.75
N HIS A 37 0.06 -9.57 12.08
CA HIS A 37 1.12 -9.81 11.11
C HIS A 37 1.09 -11.21 10.47
N LEU A 38 0.44 -12.18 11.11
CA LEU A 38 0.15 -13.50 10.53
C LEU A 38 -0.90 -13.45 9.42
N ASN A 39 -1.88 -12.55 9.53
CA ASN A 39 -3.01 -12.48 8.60
C ASN A 39 -2.86 -11.38 7.55
N TYR A 40 -2.12 -10.34 7.88
CA TYR A 40 -1.97 -9.13 7.06
C TYR A 40 -0.51 -8.77 6.84
N ARG A 41 -0.22 -8.11 5.74
CA ARG A 41 1.07 -7.47 5.47
C ARG A 41 0.87 -6.00 5.12
N ARG A 42 1.73 -5.13 5.62
CA ARG A 42 1.71 -3.72 5.25
C ARG A 42 2.31 -3.58 3.87
N VAL A 43 1.65 -2.83 2.99
CA VAL A 43 2.05 -2.72 1.59
C VAL A 43 2.17 -1.29 1.10
N ARG A 44 2.88 -1.12 -0.01
CA ARG A 44 2.84 0.04 -0.89
C ARG A 44 2.11 -0.33 -2.16
N LEU A 45 1.41 0.65 -2.73
CA LEU A 45 0.72 0.53 -4.01
C LEU A 45 1.55 1.29 -5.02
N LEU A 46 2.02 0.60 -6.06
CA LEU A 46 3.02 1.14 -6.96
C LEU A 46 2.54 1.07 -8.41
N HIS A 47 2.96 2.06 -9.19
CA HIS A 47 2.71 2.12 -10.63
C HIS A 47 3.99 2.49 -11.36
N HIS A 48 4.28 1.74 -12.41
CA HIS A 48 5.35 2.02 -13.36
C HIS A 48 4.72 2.39 -14.72
N PRO A 49 4.59 3.70 -15.05
CA PRO A 49 3.85 4.15 -16.22
C PRO A 49 4.41 3.63 -17.54
N GLU A 50 5.74 3.57 -17.69
CA GLU A 50 6.37 3.16 -18.94
C GLU A 50 6.16 1.68 -19.27
N SER A 51 6.06 0.83 -18.24
CA SER A 51 5.77 -0.59 -18.41
C SER A 51 4.28 -0.91 -18.28
N THR A 52 3.44 0.11 -18.13
CA THR A 52 1.98 -0.05 -17.93
C THR A 52 1.67 -1.08 -16.83
N CYS A 53 2.41 -1.01 -15.73
CA CYS A 53 2.37 -2.04 -14.68
C CYS A 53 1.95 -1.43 -13.35
N VAL A 54 1.02 -2.10 -12.67
CA VAL A 54 0.55 -1.76 -11.33
C VAL A 54 0.80 -2.96 -10.43
N PHE A 55 1.41 -2.73 -9.26
CA PHE A 55 1.82 -3.81 -8.39
C PHE A 55 1.84 -3.42 -6.91
N VAL A 56 1.96 -4.42 -6.05
CA VAL A 56 1.90 -4.28 -4.59
C VAL A 56 3.19 -4.81 -4.00
N GLU A 57 3.87 -3.96 -3.22
CA GLU A 57 5.13 -4.30 -2.55
C GLU A 57 4.97 -4.31 -1.04
N ASP A 58 5.75 -5.12 -0.33
CA ASP A 58 5.83 -5.05 1.13
C ASP A 58 6.48 -3.75 1.59
N TYR A 59 5.82 -3.02 2.49
CA TYR A 59 6.28 -1.70 2.93
C TYR A 59 7.67 -1.74 3.62
N GLY A 60 7.97 -2.83 4.32
CA GLY A 60 9.23 -3.01 5.04
C GLY A 60 10.37 -3.54 4.17
N THR A 61 10.07 -3.97 2.94
CA THR A 61 11.05 -4.60 2.06
C THR A 61 11.41 -3.61 0.97
N CYS A 62 12.59 -2.98 1.06
CA CYS A 62 13.13 -2.17 -0.05
C CYS A 62 13.66 -3.10 -1.15
N LEU A 63 12.79 -3.63 -2.01
CA LEU A 63 13.21 -4.43 -3.16
C LEU A 63 13.08 -3.61 -4.44
N SER A 64 14.07 -2.76 -4.73
CA SER A 64 14.37 -2.18 -6.05
C SER A 64 13.32 -1.32 -6.76
N ALA A 65 12.03 -1.41 -6.44
CA ALA A 65 10.99 -0.68 -7.17
C ALA A 65 11.12 0.82 -6.96
N LEU A 66 11.43 1.27 -5.73
CA LEU A 66 11.69 2.69 -5.46
C LEU A 66 13.08 3.16 -5.90
N ASP A 67 13.98 2.25 -6.32
CA ASP A 67 15.25 2.63 -6.93
C ASP A 67 15.05 3.05 -8.40
N ASP A 68 13.95 2.60 -9.02
CA ASP A 68 13.53 3.06 -10.33
C ASP A 68 12.81 4.42 -10.21
N PRO A 69 13.35 5.49 -10.83
CA PRO A 69 12.77 6.84 -10.74
C PRO A 69 11.40 6.96 -11.42
N CYS A 70 11.02 5.98 -12.25
CA CYS A 70 9.74 5.96 -12.94
C CYS A 70 8.63 5.27 -12.12
N VAL A 71 8.97 4.60 -11.01
CA VAL A 71 7.94 4.06 -10.10
C VAL A 71 7.38 5.17 -9.22
N ILE A 72 6.06 5.26 -9.18
CA ILE A 72 5.33 6.16 -8.30
C ILE A 72 4.52 5.39 -7.27
N GLU A 73 4.48 5.91 -6.04
CA GLU A 73 3.58 5.40 -5.00
C GLU A 73 2.19 6.04 -5.17
N LEU A 74 1.17 5.19 -5.11
CA LEU A 74 -0.22 5.53 -5.36
C LEU A 74 -1.06 5.46 -4.09
N ASP A 75 -2.15 6.22 -4.08
CA ASP A 75 -3.25 5.93 -3.19
C ASP A 75 -4.13 4.75 -3.69
N LEU A 76 -5.04 4.26 -2.83
CA LEU A 76 -5.89 3.12 -3.18
C LEU A 76 -6.83 3.41 -4.36
N LYS A 77 -7.27 4.66 -4.53
CA LYS A 77 -8.16 5.05 -5.63
C LYS A 77 -7.40 5.04 -6.95
N GLU A 78 -6.20 5.62 -6.98
CA GLU A 78 -5.30 5.62 -8.14
C GLU A 78 -4.89 4.20 -8.51
N TYR A 79 -4.53 3.37 -7.53
CA TYR A 79 -4.20 1.96 -7.75
C TYR A 79 -5.34 1.22 -8.43
N ASN A 80 -6.58 1.35 -7.92
CA ASN A 80 -7.74 0.69 -8.51
C ASN A 80 -8.04 1.20 -9.92
N TYR A 81 -7.85 2.50 -10.17
CA TYR A 81 -8.01 3.09 -11.49
C TYR A 81 -7.03 2.46 -12.50
N TRP A 82 -5.73 2.49 -12.22
CA TRP A 82 -4.73 1.96 -13.14
C TRP A 82 -4.83 0.44 -13.28
N ASN A 83 -5.12 -0.27 -12.19
CA ASN A 83 -5.34 -1.71 -12.23
C ASN A 83 -6.53 -2.08 -13.13
N LEU A 84 -7.61 -1.27 -13.12
CA LEU A 84 -8.74 -1.46 -14.02
C LEU A 84 -8.34 -1.30 -15.49
N ILE A 85 -7.58 -0.23 -15.80
CA ILE A 85 -7.11 0.06 -17.16
C ILE A 85 -6.22 -1.08 -17.69
N TYR A 86 -5.23 -1.53 -16.92
CA TYR A 86 -4.26 -2.51 -17.41
C TYR A 86 -4.76 -3.96 -17.33
N SER A 87 -5.71 -4.26 -16.44
CA SER A 87 -6.32 -5.60 -16.37
C SER A 87 -7.40 -5.80 -17.46
N ASN A 88 -7.83 -4.73 -18.14
CA ASN A 88 -8.84 -4.78 -19.20
C ASN A 88 -8.35 -3.97 -20.43
N PRO A 89 -7.49 -4.55 -21.28
CA PRO A 89 -6.91 -3.83 -22.42
C PRO A 89 -7.92 -3.41 -23.52
N ASP A 90 -9.19 -3.80 -23.39
CA ASP A 90 -10.28 -3.48 -24.32
C ASP A 90 -11.09 -2.22 -23.92
N ILE A 91 -10.73 -1.54 -22.81
CA ILE A 91 -11.26 -0.22 -22.40
C ILE A 91 -10.34 0.89 -22.94
#